data_AF-A0A0G0ETA0-F1
#
_entry.id   AF-A0A0G0ETA0-F1
#
_cell.length_a   1.000
_cell.length_b   1.000
_cell.length_c   1.000
_cell.angle_alpha   90.00
_cell.angle_beta   90.00
_cell.angle_gamma   90.00
#
_symmetry.space_group_name_H-M   'P 1'
#
loop_
_entity.id
_entity.type
_entity.pdbx_description
1 polymer ?
#
loop_
_entity_poly.entity_id
_entity_poly.type
_entity_poly.pdbx_seq_one_letter_code
_entity_poly.pdbx_strand_id
1 'polypeptide(L)'
;MHKVNKKRNIDIGKMKKQQTVVGFAAVEKKACSHSILYSKGKKSQKFFTEDSKLYISPRQTRLAREGVLLDQKIGKWDSLSARVVENFVRYQPSKSSLLLSAMEKHYAVLNETTEDLAKNIAGQFSMVRLWNASIVGAILFGMVMMTFVYRYLGQGASANITSPQQGIQTENGQIVASNTEYDAESFARQVMEIQKMDDQKLLEKEIKEMVKGYPIESMIPYIAQQDRTVAAFMIAIAKKESAWGKRVPVLNGQDCYNYWGYRGKRRLMGTGGHTCFNSPKDAVATVAKRIETLVNEKGKDTPAKMVLWKCGSDCSVTGGQAAANKWISDVTTYFNMVNGIDDEEQAS
;
A
#
# COMPACT_ATOMS: atom_id res chain seq x y z
N MET A 1 53.27 43.72 -49.22
CA MET A 1 53.14 42.27 -48.94
C MET A 1 54.15 41.89 -47.85
N HIS A 2 53.70 41.05 -46.92
CA HIS A 2 54.47 40.30 -45.92
C HIS A 2 54.90 41.00 -44.61
N LYS A 3 54.27 40.51 -43.55
CA LYS A 3 54.36 40.91 -42.15
C LYS A 3 55.58 40.29 -41.47
N VAL A 4 56.15 41.09 -40.59
CA VAL A 4 57.11 40.78 -39.54
C VAL A 4 56.51 39.79 -38.53
N ASN A 5 57.34 38.87 -38.00
CA ASN A 5 57.04 38.15 -36.77
C ASN A 5 58.27 38.18 -35.84
N LYS A 6 58.28 39.14 -34.91
CA LYS A 6 59.27 39.24 -33.82
C LYS A 6 58.52 38.98 -32.51
N LYS A 7 58.74 37.81 -31.92
CA LYS A 7 58.18 37.40 -30.63
C LYS A 7 58.65 38.35 -29.52
N ARG A 8 57.71 38.90 -28.74
CA ARG A 8 57.97 39.49 -27.43
C ARG A 8 57.05 38.81 -26.42
N ASN A 9 57.67 38.31 -25.36
CA ASN A 9 57.02 37.71 -24.20
C ASN A 9 56.21 38.77 -23.46
N ILE A 10 55.01 38.41 -23.02
CA ILE A 10 54.20 39.24 -22.12
C ILE A 10 54.12 38.53 -20.77
N ASP A 11 54.68 39.24 -19.81
CA ASP A 11 54.70 39.02 -18.37
C ASP A 11 53.29 39.24 -17.79
N ILE A 12 52.67 38.23 -17.18
CA ILE A 12 51.34 38.32 -16.58
C ILE A 12 51.50 38.59 -15.09
N GLY A 13 52.00 39.79 -14.80
CA GLY A 13 52.07 40.38 -13.47
C GLY A 13 51.25 41.66 -13.41
N LYS A 14 50.05 41.58 -12.81
CA LYS A 14 49.22 42.69 -12.30
C LYS A 14 48.67 43.70 -13.33
N MET A 15 47.36 43.60 -13.63
CA MET A 15 46.48 44.78 -13.63
C MET A 15 45.05 44.42 -13.18
N LYS A 16 44.45 45.38 -12.47
CA LYS A 16 43.28 45.29 -11.60
C LYS A 16 41.96 45.53 -12.33
N LYS A 17 40.89 44.97 -11.72
CA LYS A 17 39.50 45.48 -11.58
C LYS A 17 38.72 45.80 -12.86
N GLN A 18 37.67 45.00 -13.11
CA GLN A 18 36.26 45.42 -13.08
C GLN A 18 35.40 44.25 -13.59
N GLN A 19 34.81 43.48 -12.68
CA GLN A 19 33.54 42.81 -12.97
C GLN A 19 32.55 43.24 -11.91
N THR A 20 31.79 44.24 -12.32
CA THR A 20 30.57 44.75 -11.73
C THR A 20 29.62 43.57 -11.58
N VAL A 21 29.46 43.13 -10.33
CA VAL A 21 28.38 42.25 -9.88
C VAL A 21 27.09 43.03 -10.07
N VAL A 22 26.37 42.76 -11.16
CA VAL A 22 25.02 43.26 -11.36
C VAL A 22 24.08 42.41 -10.52
N GLY A 23 23.86 42.87 -9.29
CA GLY A 23 22.55 43.00 -8.65
C GLY A 23 21.59 41.82 -8.64
N PHE A 24 21.83 40.83 -7.76
CA PHE A 24 20.76 40.11 -7.06
C PHE A 24 20.69 40.53 -5.58
N ALA A 25 20.85 41.84 -5.35
CA ALA A 25 20.72 42.46 -4.04
C ALA A 25 19.52 43.43 -4.05
N ALA A 26 18.34 42.92 -4.32
CA ALA A 26 17.08 43.52 -3.90
C ALA A 26 15.96 42.50 -4.09
N VAL A 27 15.14 42.33 -3.06
CA VAL A 27 13.96 41.44 -3.00
C VAL A 27 14.25 39.96 -2.70
N GLU A 28 14.78 39.70 -1.51
CA GLU A 28 14.08 38.92 -0.49
C GLU A 28 14.93 38.92 0.79
N LYS A 29 14.48 39.69 1.79
CA LYS A 29 15.04 39.62 3.14
C LYS A 29 14.70 38.23 3.67
N LYS A 30 15.65 37.31 3.53
CA LYS A 30 15.76 36.00 4.18
C LYS A 30 15.06 36.02 5.54
N ALA A 31 13.92 35.36 5.64
CA ALA A 31 13.50 34.78 6.90
C ALA A 31 14.47 33.62 7.21
N CYS A 32 15.65 33.94 7.72
CA CYS A 32 16.45 32.94 8.42
C CYS A 32 15.60 32.51 9.61
N SER A 33 14.99 31.33 9.53
CA SER A 33 14.31 30.69 10.65
C SER A 33 15.35 30.39 11.73
N HIS A 34 15.63 31.39 12.56
CA HIS A 34 16.48 31.20 13.72
C HIS A 34 15.73 30.27 14.65
N SER A 35 16.27 29.08 14.87
CA SER A 35 15.81 28.20 15.93
C SER A 35 15.90 28.97 17.25
N ILE A 36 14.85 28.86 18.07
CA ILE A 36 14.77 29.53 19.36
C ILE A 36 14.72 28.46 20.43
N LEU A 37 15.69 28.48 21.35
CA LEU A 37 15.69 27.64 22.53
C LEU A 37 15.09 28.39 23.71
N TYR A 38 14.13 27.77 24.38
CA TYR A 38 13.58 28.22 25.66
C TYR A 38 14.15 27.32 26.77
N SER A 39 14.92 27.90 27.68
CA SER A 39 15.48 27.15 28.82
C SER A 39 15.54 28.05 30.05
N LYS A 40 15.09 27.51 31.21
CA LYS A 40 15.05 28.22 32.50
C LYS A 40 14.44 29.62 32.42
N GLY A 41 13.35 29.76 31.66
CA GLY A 41 12.65 31.04 31.48
C GLY A 41 13.35 32.07 30.59
N LYS A 42 14.48 31.72 29.95
CA LYS A 42 15.20 32.61 29.02
C LYS A 42 15.08 32.11 27.57
N LYS A 43 14.93 33.06 26.65
CA LYS A 43 14.88 32.82 25.20
C LYS A 43 16.27 33.07 24.59
N SER A 44 16.84 32.08 23.92
CA SER A 44 18.13 32.21 23.23
C SER A 44 17.99 31.85 21.75
N GLN A 45 18.51 32.72 20.88
CA GLN A 45 18.50 32.54 19.41
C GLN A 45 19.80 31.92 18.88
N LYS A 46 20.85 31.89 19.72
CA LYS A 46 22.11 31.23 19.42
C LYS A 46 22.32 30.17 20.50
N PHE A 47 22.10 28.92 20.12
CA PHE A 47 22.38 27.78 20.97
C PHE A 47 23.02 26.69 20.13
N PHE A 48 23.90 25.94 20.77
CA PHE A 48 24.49 24.75 20.20
C PHE A 48 23.74 23.56 20.76
N THR A 49 23.23 22.68 19.89
CA THR A 49 22.69 21.39 20.31
C THR A 49 23.83 20.43 20.60
N GLU A 50 23.59 19.38 21.38
CA GLU A 50 24.59 18.31 21.58
C GLU A 50 25.05 17.69 20.24
N ASP A 51 24.14 17.68 19.25
CA ASP A 51 24.40 17.19 17.90
C ASP A 51 25.38 18.08 17.10
N SER A 52 25.66 19.31 17.55
CA SER A 52 26.60 20.21 16.88
C SER A 52 28.06 19.77 16.99
N LYS A 53 28.39 18.88 17.94
CA LYS A 53 29.76 18.42 18.26
C LYS A 53 30.77 19.54 18.57
N LEU A 54 30.30 20.76 18.87
CA LEU A 54 31.15 21.92 19.16
C LEU A 54 31.65 21.98 20.60
N TYR A 55 31.10 21.14 21.48
CA TYR A 55 31.53 20.98 22.87
C TYR A 55 31.30 19.53 23.32
N ILE A 56 32.05 19.09 24.32
CA ILE A 56 31.88 17.77 24.92
C ILE A 56 30.69 17.82 25.88
N SER A 57 29.62 17.08 25.60
CA SER A 57 28.44 17.06 26.47
C SER A 57 28.73 16.31 27.78
N PRO A 58 28.03 16.60 28.89
CA PRO A 58 28.19 15.86 30.15
C PRO A 58 28.03 14.34 29.98
N ARG A 59 27.18 13.92 29.03
CA ARG A 59 26.97 12.52 28.65
C ARG A 59 28.19 11.94 27.94
N GLN A 60 28.78 12.67 26.99
CA GLN A 60 30.03 12.29 26.32
C GLN A 60 31.21 12.24 27.30
N THR A 61 31.27 13.16 28.27
CA THR A 61 32.27 13.12 29.35
C THR A 61 32.16 11.85 30.18
N ARG A 62 30.94 11.39 30.49
CA ARG A 62 30.73 10.11 31.19
C ARG A 62 31.20 8.91 30.35
N LEU A 63 30.89 8.91 29.06
CA LEU A 63 31.35 7.90 28.11
C LEU A 63 32.87 7.84 27.95
N ALA A 64 33.53 9.00 27.89
CA ALA A 64 34.98 9.09 27.84
C ALA A 64 35.61 8.53 29.13
N ARG A 65 34.98 8.75 30.30
CA ARG A 65 35.41 8.13 31.57
C ARG A 65 35.23 6.60 31.58
N GLU A 66 34.25 6.09 30.84
CA GLU A 66 34.02 4.66 30.63
C GLU A 66 34.96 4.06 29.54
N GLY A 67 35.88 4.85 28.97
CA GLY A 67 36.84 4.40 27.97
C GLY A 67 36.29 4.31 26.53
N VAL A 68 35.09 4.84 26.27
CA VAL A 68 34.48 4.82 24.95
C VAL A 68 35.07 5.92 24.06
N LEU A 69 35.55 5.55 22.87
CA LEU A 69 36.07 6.50 21.88
C LEU A 69 34.93 7.32 21.26
N LEU A 70 35.03 8.65 21.34
CA LEU A 70 34.03 9.58 20.81
C LEU A 70 34.34 9.95 19.35
N ASP A 71 33.41 9.72 18.42
CA ASP A 71 33.53 10.16 17.02
C ASP A 71 33.17 11.64 16.84
N GLN A 72 34.21 12.49 16.83
CA GLN A 72 34.08 13.94 16.65
C GLN A 72 34.08 14.40 15.18
N LYS A 73 34.06 13.50 14.19
CA LYS A 73 34.06 13.92 12.77
C LYS A 73 32.77 14.70 12.43
N ILE A 74 32.94 15.90 11.88
CA ILE A 74 31.87 16.80 11.42
C ILE A 74 31.61 16.51 9.92
N GLY A 75 30.35 16.51 9.48
CA GLY A 75 29.98 16.34 8.06
C GLY A 75 29.33 15.01 7.68
N LYS A 76 29.02 14.13 8.65
CA LYS A 76 28.13 12.99 8.40
C LYS A 76 26.70 13.50 8.31
N TRP A 77 26.04 13.26 7.17
CA TRP A 77 24.61 13.50 7.03
C TRP A 77 23.87 12.54 7.96
N ASP A 78 23.09 13.13 8.85
CA ASP A 78 22.17 12.49 9.78
C ASP A 78 22.74 12.05 11.15
N SER A 79 22.33 12.79 12.19
CA SER A 79 22.57 12.50 13.61
C SER A 79 21.78 11.28 14.10
N LEU A 80 20.77 10.79 13.36
CA LEU A 80 20.08 9.53 13.66
C LEU A 80 21.01 8.33 13.46
N SER A 81 21.83 8.33 12.41
CA SER A 81 22.78 7.23 12.15
C SER A 81 23.76 7.07 13.32
N ALA A 82 24.29 8.18 13.85
CA ALA A 82 25.17 8.15 15.01
C ALA A 82 24.45 7.66 16.28
N ARG A 83 23.21 8.10 16.52
CA ARG A 83 22.43 7.78 17.73
C ARG A 83 21.92 6.35 17.74
N VAL A 84 21.54 5.80 16.58
CA VAL A 84 21.12 4.41 16.41
C VAL A 84 22.32 3.48 16.52
N VAL A 85 23.44 3.79 15.85
CA VAL A 85 24.65 2.96 15.89
C VAL A 85 25.31 2.96 17.27
N GLU A 86 25.38 4.10 17.96
CA GLU A 86 25.99 4.16 19.30
C GLU A 86 25.20 3.36 20.34
N ASN A 87 23.86 3.40 20.29
CA ASN A 87 23.01 2.56 21.15
C ASN A 87 23.11 1.07 20.77
N PHE A 88 23.33 0.74 19.50
CA PHE A 88 23.53 -0.63 19.04
C PHE A 88 24.86 -1.22 19.52
N VAL A 89 25.94 -0.43 19.50
CA VAL A 89 27.27 -0.86 19.98
C VAL A 89 27.28 -1.01 21.51
N ARG A 90 26.58 -0.15 22.25
CA ARG A 90 26.50 -0.23 23.72
C ARG A 90 25.67 -1.41 24.22
N TYR A 91 24.76 -1.91 23.38
CA TYR A 91 23.98 -3.14 23.58
C TYR A 91 24.34 -4.18 22.52
N GLN A 92 25.62 -4.52 22.39
CA GLN A 92 26.03 -5.71 21.68
C GLN A 92 25.92 -6.90 22.66
N PRO A 93 24.81 -7.67 22.69
CA PRO A 93 24.79 -8.90 23.47
C PRO A 93 25.87 -9.81 22.89
N SER A 94 26.66 -10.45 23.76
CA SER A 94 27.71 -11.41 23.40
C SER A 94 27.19 -12.68 22.69
N LYS A 95 25.89 -12.71 22.37
CA LYS A 95 25.20 -13.70 21.55
C LYS A 95 24.34 -12.90 20.57
N SER A 96 24.48 -13.19 19.28
CA SER A 96 23.71 -12.61 18.17
C SER A 96 22.30 -12.27 18.61
N SER A 97 21.97 -10.97 18.69
CA SER A 97 20.63 -10.55 19.08
C SER A 97 19.64 -11.21 18.12
N LEU A 98 18.61 -11.86 18.66
CA LEU A 98 17.58 -12.56 17.88
C LEU A 98 17.02 -11.68 16.74
N LEU A 99 16.94 -10.38 16.98
CA LEU A 99 16.52 -9.38 16.00
C LEU A 99 17.50 -9.26 14.83
N LEU A 100 18.82 -9.22 15.09
CA LEU A 100 19.83 -9.18 14.02
C LEU A 100 19.76 -10.45 13.18
N SER A 101 19.67 -11.62 13.82
CA SER A 101 19.51 -12.88 13.09
C SER A 101 18.20 -12.95 12.29
N ALA A 102 17.12 -12.37 12.80
CA ALA A 102 15.85 -12.29 12.08
C ALA A 102 15.94 -11.35 10.88
N MET A 103 16.59 -10.19 11.02
CA MET A 103 16.81 -9.25 9.93
C MET A 103 17.74 -9.83 8.86
N GLU A 104 18.85 -10.46 9.24
CA GLU A 104 19.75 -11.13 8.30
C GLU A 104 19.03 -12.26 7.55
N LYS A 105 18.19 -13.04 8.24
CA LYS A 105 17.35 -14.08 7.61
C LYS A 105 16.35 -13.47 6.63
N HIS A 106 15.69 -12.37 6.98
CA HIS A 106 14.78 -11.67 6.07
C HIS A 106 15.50 -11.08 4.86
N TYR A 107 16.68 -10.50 5.03
CA TYR A 107 17.49 -9.99 3.93
C TYR A 107 17.97 -11.11 3.00
N ALA A 108 18.36 -12.26 3.54
CA ALA A 108 18.77 -13.41 2.73
C ALA A 108 17.59 -13.94 1.88
N VAL A 109 16.40 -14.06 2.47
CA VAL A 109 15.17 -14.47 1.74
C VAL A 109 14.79 -13.43 0.68
N LEU A 110 14.91 -12.15 0.98
CA LEU A 110 14.64 -11.09 0.00
C LEU A 110 15.63 -11.15 -1.17
N ASN A 111 16.91 -11.39 -0.90
CA ASN A 111 17.92 -11.46 -1.95
C ASN A 111 17.68 -12.68 -2.87
N GLU A 112 17.40 -13.85 -2.30
CA GLU A 112 17.08 -15.07 -3.04
C GLU A 112 15.79 -14.91 -3.86
N THR A 113 14.73 -14.33 -3.28
CA THR A 113 13.49 -14.04 -4.02
C THR A 113 13.69 -13.00 -5.11
N THR A 114 14.55 -11.99 -4.92
CA THR A 114 14.83 -11.00 -5.97
C THR A 114 15.63 -11.60 -7.14
N GLU A 115 16.57 -12.51 -6.88
CA GLU A 115 17.31 -13.19 -7.95
C GLU A 115 16.39 -14.12 -8.75
N ASP A 116 15.53 -14.87 -8.07
CA ASP A 116 14.58 -15.76 -8.73
C ASP A 116 13.48 -14.99 -9.48
N LEU A 117 13.03 -13.87 -8.91
CA LEU A 117 12.09 -12.97 -9.59
C LEU A 117 12.73 -12.35 -10.85
N ALA A 118 13.98 -11.90 -10.77
CA ALA A 118 14.70 -11.35 -11.92
C ALA A 118 14.92 -12.40 -13.03
N LYS A 119 15.30 -13.63 -12.67
CA LYS A 119 15.46 -14.75 -13.61
C LYS A 119 14.13 -15.17 -14.25
N ASN A 120 13.05 -15.24 -13.47
CA ASN A 120 11.72 -15.59 -13.98
C ASN A 120 11.11 -14.48 -14.84
N ILE A 121 11.32 -13.20 -14.50
CA ILE A 121 10.86 -12.05 -15.29
C ILE A 121 11.60 -11.96 -16.62
N ALA A 122 12.92 -12.17 -16.63
CA ALA A 122 13.71 -12.16 -17.86
C ALA A 122 13.37 -13.34 -18.81
N GLY A 123 12.95 -14.48 -18.25
CA GLY A 123 12.59 -15.68 -19.03
C GLY A 123 11.16 -15.68 -19.60
N GLN A 124 10.21 -14.99 -18.96
CA GLN A 124 8.78 -15.05 -19.35
C GLN A 124 8.29 -13.86 -20.16
N PHE A 125 9.00 -12.72 -20.17
CA PHE A 125 8.59 -11.52 -20.90
C PHE A 125 9.51 -11.25 -22.10
N SER A 126 8.93 -11.04 -23.28
CA SER A 126 9.70 -10.57 -24.44
C SER A 126 10.31 -9.18 -24.14
N MET A 127 11.53 -8.92 -24.63
CA MET A 127 12.24 -7.64 -24.42
C MET A 127 11.39 -6.40 -24.74
N VAL A 128 10.47 -6.50 -25.71
CA VAL A 128 9.54 -5.41 -26.08
C VAL A 128 8.51 -5.16 -24.99
N ARG A 129 8.01 -6.21 -24.33
CA ARG A 129 7.06 -6.09 -23.21
C ARG A 129 7.74 -5.52 -21.96
N LEU A 130 8.99 -5.92 -21.71
CA LEU A 130 9.83 -5.36 -20.64
C LEU A 130 10.12 -3.87 -20.85
N TRP A 131 10.41 -3.47 -22.09
CA TRP A 131 10.63 -2.07 -22.43
C TRP A 131 9.36 -1.23 -22.22
N ASN A 132 8.19 -1.71 -22.68
CA ASN A 132 6.92 -1.03 -22.44
C ASN A 132 6.57 -0.97 -20.94
N ALA A 133 6.84 -2.04 -20.17
CA ALA A 133 6.65 -2.05 -18.73
C ALA A 133 7.57 -1.03 -18.02
N SER A 134 8.80 -0.85 -18.50
CA SER A 134 9.73 0.15 -17.96
C SER A 134 9.25 1.59 -18.18
N ILE A 135 8.64 1.87 -19.34
CA ILE A 135 8.07 3.18 -19.66
C ILE A 135 6.87 3.48 -18.76
N VAL A 136 5.94 2.53 -18.64
CA VAL A 136 4.76 2.67 -17.78
C VAL A 136 5.18 2.82 -16.31
N GLY A 137 6.16 2.03 -15.87
CA GLY A 137 6.73 2.13 -14.53
C GLY A 137 7.36 3.49 -14.23
N ALA A 138 8.12 4.06 -15.18
CA ALA A 138 8.72 5.38 -15.03
C ALA A 138 7.67 6.49 -14.93
N ILE A 139 6.58 6.39 -15.69
CA ILE A 139 5.47 7.36 -15.65
C ILE A 139 4.74 7.30 -14.30
N LEU A 140 4.40 6.10 -13.81
CA LEU A 140 3.74 5.92 -12.52
C LEU A 140 4.64 6.36 -11.36
N PHE A 141 5.92 6.01 -11.42
CA PHE A 141 6.90 6.44 -10.43
C PHE A 141 7.07 7.97 -10.45
N GLY A 142 7.08 8.60 -11.61
CA GLY A 142 7.10 10.05 -11.76
C GLY A 142 5.88 10.74 -11.16
N MET A 143 4.68 10.19 -11.38
CA MET A 143 3.44 10.70 -10.76
C MET A 143 3.49 10.59 -9.23
N VAL A 144 3.89 9.43 -8.69
CA VAL A 144 4.01 9.24 -7.24
C VAL A 144 5.09 10.13 -6.65
N MET A 145 6.27 10.22 -7.28
CA MET A 145 7.36 11.09 -6.83
C MET A 145 6.96 12.55 -6.86
N MET A 146 6.21 12.99 -7.87
CA MET A 146 5.68 14.35 -7.89
C MET A 146 4.71 14.60 -6.74
N THR A 147 3.82 13.66 -6.41
CA THR A 147 2.93 13.83 -5.23
C THR A 147 3.71 13.96 -3.93
N PHE A 148 4.81 13.20 -3.77
CA PHE A 148 5.71 13.33 -2.62
C PHE A 148 6.45 14.68 -2.61
N VAL A 149 7.00 15.11 -3.76
CA VAL A 149 7.66 16.41 -3.89
C VAL A 149 6.69 17.54 -3.56
N TYR A 150 5.48 17.54 -4.11
CA TYR A 150 4.47 18.56 -3.80
C TYR A 150 4.05 18.54 -2.32
N ARG A 151 3.92 17.35 -1.72
CA ARG A 151 3.51 17.21 -0.32
C ARG A 151 4.58 17.63 0.68
N TYR A 152 5.87 17.38 0.38
CA TYR A 152 6.96 17.64 1.32
C TYR A 152 7.79 18.89 1.02
N LEU A 153 7.89 19.31 -0.24
CA LEU A 153 8.68 20.48 -0.66
C LEU A 153 7.82 21.70 -1.02
N GLY A 154 6.49 21.54 -1.08
CA GLY A 154 5.53 22.60 -1.39
C GLY A 154 5.54 23.01 -2.87
N GLN A 155 4.56 23.81 -3.28
CA GLN A 155 4.33 24.21 -4.68
C GLN A 155 5.47 25.07 -5.31
N GLY A 156 6.48 25.46 -4.53
CA GLY A 156 7.63 26.24 -5.00
C GLY A 156 8.74 25.42 -5.69
N ALA A 157 8.63 24.08 -5.70
CA ALA A 157 9.59 23.18 -6.35
C ALA A 157 9.17 22.78 -7.78
N SER A 158 8.40 23.62 -8.49
CA SER A 158 8.15 23.38 -9.92
C SER A 158 9.45 23.63 -10.70
N ALA A 159 9.92 22.59 -11.39
CA ALA A 159 10.96 22.77 -12.39
C ALA A 159 10.40 23.72 -13.46
N ASN A 160 11.01 24.88 -13.61
CA ASN A 160 10.73 25.78 -14.72
C ASN A 160 11.27 25.10 -15.98
N ILE A 161 10.47 24.24 -16.61
CA ILE A 161 10.80 23.58 -17.87
C ILE A 161 10.73 24.66 -18.95
N THR A 162 11.83 25.41 -19.06
CA THR A 162 12.12 26.13 -20.29
C THR A 162 12.55 25.06 -21.27
N SER A 163 11.62 24.60 -22.10
CA SER A 163 11.85 23.58 -23.12
C SER A 163 13.06 23.97 -23.98
N PRO A 164 14.18 23.22 -23.95
CA PRO A 164 15.11 23.25 -25.06
C PRO A 164 14.46 22.44 -26.17
N GLN A 165 13.92 23.12 -27.18
CA GLN A 165 13.71 22.51 -28.49
C GLN A 165 15.09 22.09 -29.02
N GLN A 166 15.50 20.86 -28.74
CA GLN A 166 16.51 20.17 -29.54
C GLN A 166 15.76 19.26 -30.51
N GLY A 167 15.77 19.66 -31.77
CA GLY A 167 15.18 18.90 -32.85
C GLY A 167 15.86 17.55 -33.00
N ILE A 168 15.06 16.49 -32.96
CA ILE A 168 15.43 15.20 -33.51
C ILE A 168 14.85 15.19 -34.92
N GLN A 169 15.75 15.16 -35.92
CA GLN A 169 15.39 14.96 -37.31
C GLN A 169 14.92 13.50 -37.51
N THR A 170 13.89 13.40 -38.32
CA THR A 170 13.07 12.25 -38.69
C THR A 170 13.84 11.07 -39.27
N GLU A 171 13.49 9.84 -38.87
CA GLU A 171 13.32 8.75 -39.83
C GLU A 171 11.99 8.03 -39.62
N ASN A 172 11.25 7.95 -40.73
CA ASN A 172 9.98 7.30 -41.02
C ASN A 172 9.47 6.25 -40.03
N GLY A 173 8.64 6.70 -39.09
CA GLY A 173 7.60 5.89 -38.49
C GLY A 173 6.42 6.81 -38.27
N GLN A 174 5.29 6.52 -38.91
CA GLN A 174 4.03 7.24 -38.69
C GLN A 174 3.55 6.93 -37.27
N ILE A 175 4.11 7.62 -36.28
CA ILE A 175 3.59 7.65 -34.93
C ILE A 175 2.45 8.64 -34.99
N VAL A 176 1.26 8.09 -35.22
CA VAL A 176 0.00 8.78 -34.97
C VAL A 176 0.09 9.29 -33.54
N ALA A 177 0.26 10.61 -33.39
CA ALA A 177 0.11 11.30 -32.12
C ALA A 177 -1.38 11.25 -31.75
N SER A 178 -1.82 10.07 -31.32
CA SER A 178 -3.10 9.87 -30.66
C SER A 178 -3.00 10.51 -29.28
N ASN A 179 -4.10 11.12 -28.86
CA ASN A 179 -4.18 11.94 -27.67
C ASN A 179 -3.75 11.12 -26.43
N THR A 180 -2.52 11.33 -25.97
CA THR A 180 -1.83 10.51 -24.95
C THR A 180 -2.57 10.43 -23.62
N GLU A 181 -3.47 11.36 -23.32
CA GLU A 181 -4.27 11.39 -22.10
C GLU A 181 -5.50 10.45 -22.19
N TYR A 182 -6.14 10.37 -23.36
CA TYR A 182 -7.26 9.45 -23.61
C TYR A 182 -6.80 7.99 -23.76
N ASP A 183 -5.59 7.79 -24.30
CA ASP A 183 -5.00 6.46 -24.45
C ASP A 183 -4.51 5.90 -23.11
N ALA A 184 -4.05 6.76 -22.19
CA ALA A 184 -3.65 6.33 -20.84
C ALA A 184 -4.86 5.91 -19.98
N GLU A 185 -5.97 6.66 -20.02
CA GLU A 185 -7.16 6.33 -19.24
C GLU A 185 -7.85 5.06 -19.75
N SER A 186 -7.96 4.89 -21.07
CA SER A 186 -8.53 3.69 -21.67
C SER A 186 -7.69 2.44 -21.39
N PHE A 187 -6.37 2.56 -21.44
CA PHE A 187 -5.45 1.49 -21.05
C PHE A 187 -5.57 1.15 -19.56
N ALA A 188 -5.62 2.15 -18.68
CA ALA A 188 -5.80 1.92 -17.25
C ALA A 188 -7.11 1.17 -16.93
N ARG A 189 -8.22 1.56 -17.59
CA ARG A 189 -9.51 0.84 -17.47
C ARG A 189 -9.40 -0.60 -17.95
N GLN A 190 -8.75 -0.84 -19.09
CA GLN A 190 -8.55 -2.18 -19.62
C GLN A 190 -7.69 -3.06 -18.70
N VAL A 191 -6.61 -2.51 -18.13
CA VAL A 191 -5.76 -3.21 -17.16
C VAL A 191 -6.53 -3.53 -15.88
N MET A 192 -7.31 -2.58 -15.34
CA MET A 192 -8.16 -2.81 -14.18
C MET A 192 -9.23 -3.88 -14.43
N GLU A 193 -9.81 -3.91 -15.63
CA GLU A 193 -10.80 -4.92 -15.99
C GLU A 193 -10.18 -6.31 -16.10
N ILE A 194 -9.00 -6.44 -16.70
CA ILE A 194 -8.23 -7.69 -16.75
C ILE A 194 -7.88 -8.16 -15.33
N GLN A 195 -7.36 -7.26 -14.49
CA GLN A 195 -7.05 -7.58 -13.08
C GLN A 195 -8.30 -8.05 -12.34
N LYS A 196 -9.43 -7.34 -12.49
CA LYS A 196 -10.70 -7.74 -11.87
C LYS A 196 -11.17 -9.11 -12.36
N MET A 197 -11.05 -9.39 -13.65
CA MET A 197 -11.42 -10.70 -14.21
C MET A 197 -10.52 -11.82 -13.68
N ASP A 198 -9.22 -11.57 -13.54
CA ASP A 198 -8.27 -12.55 -13.00
C ASP A 198 -8.52 -12.79 -11.50
N ASP A 199 -8.78 -11.72 -10.72
CA ASP A 199 -9.16 -11.81 -9.31
C ASP A 199 -10.47 -12.59 -9.13
N GLN A 200 -11.48 -12.34 -9.99
CA GLN A 200 -12.74 -13.07 -9.95
C GLN A 200 -12.55 -14.56 -10.25
N LYS A 201 -11.72 -14.92 -11.22
CA LYS A 201 -11.42 -16.32 -11.54
C LYS A 201 -10.65 -17.01 -10.42
N LEU A 202 -9.71 -16.31 -9.79
CA LEU A 202 -8.96 -16.82 -8.65
C LEU A 202 -9.92 -17.08 -7.48
N LEU A 203 -10.75 -16.10 -7.14
CA LEU A 203 -11.76 -16.20 -6.09
C LEU A 203 -12.76 -17.32 -6.36
N GLU A 204 -13.23 -17.46 -7.61
CA GLU A 204 -14.12 -18.54 -8.02
C GLU A 204 -13.49 -19.90 -7.75
N LYS A 205 -12.22 -20.07 -8.13
CA LYS A 205 -11.49 -21.32 -7.92
C LYS A 205 -11.29 -21.65 -6.45
N GLU A 206 -10.83 -20.68 -5.65
CA GLU A 206 -10.62 -20.83 -4.20
C GLU A 206 -11.91 -21.27 -3.50
N ILE A 207 -13.01 -20.56 -3.77
CA ILE A 207 -14.30 -20.85 -3.18
C ILE A 207 -14.82 -22.21 -3.65
N LYS A 208 -14.69 -22.52 -4.94
CA LYS A 208 -15.15 -23.79 -5.52
C LYS A 208 -14.45 -24.99 -4.90
N GLU A 209 -13.14 -24.90 -4.64
CA GLU A 209 -12.38 -25.93 -3.94
C GLU A 209 -12.91 -26.11 -2.50
N MET A 210 -13.23 -25.02 -1.80
CA MET A 210 -13.76 -25.05 -0.43
C MET A 210 -15.15 -25.70 -0.33
N VAL A 211 -16.04 -25.45 -1.30
CA VAL A 211 -17.44 -25.90 -1.27
C VAL A 211 -17.71 -27.14 -2.12
N LYS A 212 -16.68 -27.80 -2.62
CA LYS A 212 -16.80 -28.93 -3.54
C LYS A 212 -17.72 -30.03 -2.98
N GLY A 213 -18.72 -30.44 -3.77
CA GLY A 213 -19.68 -31.48 -3.37
C GLY A 213 -20.81 -31.00 -2.46
N TYR A 214 -20.97 -29.68 -2.29
CA TYR A 214 -22.11 -29.08 -1.60
C TYR A 214 -23.06 -28.37 -2.58
N PRO A 215 -24.37 -28.26 -2.29
CA PRO A 215 -25.33 -27.63 -3.20
C PRO A 215 -25.01 -26.19 -3.59
N ILE A 216 -24.33 -25.43 -2.72
CA ILE A 216 -23.86 -24.07 -3.02
C ILE A 216 -22.86 -23.99 -4.17
N GLU A 217 -22.24 -25.09 -4.58
CA GLU A 217 -21.30 -25.13 -5.71
C GLU A 217 -21.93 -24.54 -7.00
N SER A 218 -23.23 -24.78 -7.20
CA SER A 218 -23.99 -24.24 -8.35
C SER A 218 -24.14 -22.71 -8.35
N MET A 219 -23.93 -22.06 -7.20
CA MET A 219 -24.06 -20.61 -7.02
C MET A 219 -22.74 -19.86 -7.16
N ILE A 220 -21.60 -20.56 -7.15
CA ILE A 220 -20.26 -19.95 -7.08
C ILE A 220 -19.97 -18.98 -8.23
N PRO A 221 -20.34 -19.25 -9.50
CA PRO A 221 -20.10 -18.31 -10.59
C PRO A 221 -20.78 -16.95 -10.39
N TYR A 222 -21.87 -16.90 -9.61
CA TYR A 222 -22.57 -15.65 -9.28
C TYR A 222 -22.00 -14.98 -8.03
N ILE A 223 -21.49 -15.77 -7.08
CA ILE A 223 -20.86 -15.28 -5.86
C ILE A 223 -19.50 -14.65 -6.18
N ALA A 224 -18.72 -15.25 -7.08
CA ALA A 224 -17.42 -14.74 -7.51
C ALA A 224 -17.49 -13.38 -8.24
N GLN A 225 -18.67 -13.00 -8.76
CA GLN A 225 -18.87 -11.68 -9.37
C GLN A 225 -18.96 -10.55 -8.34
N GLN A 226 -19.21 -10.88 -7.07
CA GLN A 226 -19.31 -9.92 -5.98
C GLN A 226 -17.91 -9.52 -5.48
N ASP A 227 -17.83 -8.42 -4.74
CA ASP A 227 -16.60 -8.04 -4.05
C ASP A 227 -16.13 -9.15 -3.10
N ARG A 228 -14.82 -9.34 -2.98
CA ARG A 228 -14.20 -10.42 -2.19
C ARG A 228 -14.77 -10.51 -0.76
N THR A 229 -14.93 -9.37 -0.09
CA THR A 229 -15.51 -9.28 1.25
C THR A 229 -16.96 -9.76 1.29
N VAL A 230 -17.77 -9.40 0.30
CA VAL A 230 -19.17 -9.82 0.18
C VAL A 230 -19.23 -11.32 -0.10
N ALA A 231 -18.41 -11.83 -1.02
CA ALA A 231 -18.30 -13.24 -1.33
C ALA A 231 -17.87 -14.06 -0.10
N ALA A 232 -16.89 -13.57 0.68
CA ALA A 232 -16.45 -14.19 1.92
C ALA A 232 -17.59 -14.30 2.94
N PHE A 233 -18.36 -13.22 3.14
CA PHE A 233 -19.56 -13.28 3.99
C PHE A 233 -20.61 -14.25 3.47
N MET A 234 -20.84 -14.28 2.15
CA MET A 234 -21.79 -15.22 1.56
C MET A 234 -21.39 -16.68 1.87
N ILE A 235 -20.14 -17.05 1.67
CA ILE A 235 -19.67 -18.42 1.92
C ILE A 235 -19.68 -18.76 3.41
N ALA A 236 -19.22 -17.85 4.26
CA ALA A 236 -19.15 -18.05 5.70
C ALA A 236 -20.54 -18.18 6.34
N ILE A 237 -21.47 -17.28 5.99
CA ILE A 237 -22.85 -17.34 6.49
C ILE A 237 -23.54 -18.60 5.96
N ALA A 238 -23.34 -18.97 4.69
CA ALA A 238 -23.93 -20.19 4.14
C ALA A 238 -23.44 -21.46 4.86
N LYS A 239 -22.16 -21.51 5.23
CA LYS A 239 -21.62 -22.60 6.04
C LYS A 239 -22.34 -22.68 7.38
N LYS A 240 -22.56 -21.55 8.03
CA LYS A 240 -23.16 -21.49 9.35
C LYS A 240 -24.64 -21.85 9.34
N GLU A 241 -25.40 -21.30 8.41
CA GLU A 241 -26.87 -21.39 8.41
C GLU A 241 -27.39 -22.69 7.79
N SER A 242 -26.73 -23.21 6.75
CA SER A 242 -27.21 -24.38 5.99
C SER A 242 -26.17 -25.48 5.82
N ALA A 243 -24.96 -25.32 6.37
CA ALA A 243 -23.81 -26.16 6.04
C ALA A 243 -23.60 -26.24 4.51
N TRP A 244 -23.59 -25.07 3.86
CA TRP A 244 -23.44 -24.91 2.40
C TRP A 244 -24.57 -25.57 1.59
N GLY A 245 -25.79 -25.56 2.13
CA GLY A 245 -26.97 -26.14 1.46
C GLY A 245 -27.25 -27.60 1.79
N LYS A 246 -26.58 -28.21 2.78
CA LYS A 246 -26.98 -29.55 3.29
C LYS A 246 -28.32 -29.50 4.04
N ARG A 247 -28.65 -28.36 4.63
CA ARG A 247 -29.92 -28.12 5.34
C ARG A 247 -30.59 -26.91 4.71
N VAL A 248 -31.66 -27.15 3.97
CA VAL A 248 -32.32 -26.11 3.17
C VAL A 248 -33.80 -26.04 3.49
N PRO A 249 -34.39 -24.85 3.48
CA PRO A 249 -35.84 -24.76 3.48
C PRO A 249 -36.35 -25.34 2.17
N VAL A 250 -37.46 -26.06 2.26
CA VAL A 250 -38.11 -26.67 1.09
C VAL A 250 -39.48 -26.06 0.86
N LEU A 251 -39.92 -26.04 -0.39
CA LEU A 251 -41.28 -25.74 -0.78
C LEU A 251 -41.76 -26.86 -1.70
N ASN A 252 -42.79 -27.60 -1.28
CA ASN A 252 -43.30 -28.78 -2.00
C ASN A 252 -42.20 -29.82 -2.30
N GLY A 253 -41.25 -30.01 -1.37
CA GLY A 253 -40.13 -30.93 -1.53
C GLY A 253 -38.99 -30.43 -2.43
N GLN A 254 -39.09 -29.21 -2.98
CA GLN A 254 -38.05 -28.59 -3.81
C GLN A 254 -37.15 -27.65 -3.01
N ASP A 255 -35.88 -27.57 -3.38
CA ASP A 255 -34.91 -26.64 -2.79
C ASP A 255 -35.29 -25.19 -3.12
N CYS A 256 -35.35 -24.36 -2.08
CA CYS A 256 -35.66 -22.93 -2.17
C CYS A 256 -34.43 -22.04 -2.43
N TYR A 257 -33.24 -22.62 -2.62
CA TYR A 257 -31.97 -21.93 -2.87
C TYR A 257 -31.59 -20.93 -1.78
N ASN A 258 -32.07 -21.12 -0.55
CA ASN A 258 -31.84 -20.22 0.57
C ASN A 258 -30.87 -20.83 1.56
N TYR A 259 -29.58 -20.57 1.35
CA TYR A 259 -28.49 -21.15 2.14
C TYR A 259 -28.04 -20.24 3.30
N TRP A 260 -28.56 -19.02 3.37
CA TRP A 260 -28.15 -17.98 4.32
C TRP A 260 -29.19 -17.68 5.40
N GLY A 261 -30.28 -18.45 5.45
CA GLY A 261 -31.36 -18.24 6.41
C GLY A 261 -32.16 -16.96 6.18
N TYR A 262 -32.16 -16.41 4.96
CA TYR A 262 -32.79 -15.14 4.64
C TYR A 262 -34.32 -15.18 4.84
N ARG A 263 -34.89 -14.12 5.41
CA ARG A 263 -36.32 -14.01 5.79
C ARG A 263 -37.02 -12.77 5.22
N GLY A 264 -36.82 -12.49 3.94
CA GLY A 264 -37.61 -11.48 3.22
C GLY A 264 -38.99 -12.02 2.83
N LYS A 265 -40.05 -11.22 3.05
CA LYS A 265 -41.40 -11.58 2.61
C LYS A 265 -41.45 -11.61 1.08
N ARG A 266 -41.79 -12.77 0.51
CA ARG A 266 -42.05 -12.97 -0.93
C ARG A 266 -43.33 -13.79 -1.12
N ARG A 267 -43.80 -13.89 -2.37
CA ARG A 267 -44.95 -14.74 -2.73
C ARG A 267 -44.69 -16.22 -2.39
N LEU A 268 -43.46 -16.68 -2.58
CA LEU A 268 -43.03 -18.04 -2.26
C LEU A 268 -42.21 -18.03 -0.97
N MET A 269 -42.68 -18.81 0.01
CA MET A 269 -42.05 -18.96 1.32
C MET A 269 -41.84 -20.45 1.58
N GLY A 270 -40.62 -20.83 1.92
CA GLY A 270 -40.28 -22.19 2.32
C GLY A 270 -40.62 -22.45 3.78
N THR A 271 -40.30 -23.67 4.23
CA THR A 271 -40.44 -24.08 5.63
C THR A 271 -39.80 -23.09 6.61
N GLY A 272 -40.44 -22.86 7.76
CA GLY A 272 -39.89 -22.00 8.83
C GLY A 272 -39.91 -20.50 8.52
N GLY A 273 -40.67 -20.06 7.51
CA GLY A 273 -40.77 -18.65 7.13
C GLY A 273 -39.54 -18.12 6.39
N HIS A 274 -38.72 -19.01 5.84
CA HIS A 274 -37.59 -18.64 5.00
C HIS A 274 -38.04 -18.28 3.59
N THR A 275 -37.38 -17.31 2.98
CA THR A 275 -37.67 -16.92 1.59
C THR A 275 -37.38 -18.08 0.65
N CYS A 276 -38.27 -18.34 -0.31
CA CYS A 276 -38.02 -19.27 -1.40
C CYS A 276 -37.67 -18.50 -2.68
N PHE A 277 -36.46 -18.71 -3.20
CA PHE A 277 -35.98 -18.03 -4.40
C PHE A 277 -36.34 -18.82 -5.66
N ASN A 278 -36.48 -18.11 -6.78
CA ASN A 278 -36.86 -18.77 -8.04
C ASN A 278 -35.66 -19.44 -8.72
N SER A 279 -34.43 -19.02 -8.42
CA SER A 279 -33.21 -19.56 -9.01
C SER A 279 -31.98 -19.28 -8.14
N PRO A 280 -30.86 -20.01 -8.35
CA PRO A 280 -29.57 -19.72 -7.75
C PRO A 280 -29.12 -18.26 -7.96
N LYS A 281 -29.33 -17.72 -9.16
CA LYS A 281 -28.98 -16.34 -9.50
C LYS A 281 -29.81 -15.31 -8.72
N ASP A 282 -31.12 -15.53 -8.60
CA ASP A 282 -32.02 -14.67 -7.81
C ASP A 282 -31.66 -14.69 -6.32
N ALA A 283 -31.33 -15.86 -5.78
CA ALA A 283 -30.87 -16.02 -4.41
C ALA A 283 -29.59 -15.23 -4.14
N VAL A 284 -28.55 -15.46 -4.96
CA VAL A 284 -27.27 -14.76 -4.84
C VAL A 284 -27.44 -13.26 -4.99
N ALA A 285 -28.13 -12.78 -6.03
CA ALA A 285 -28.31 -11.35 -6.25
C ALA A 285 -29.04 -10.65 -5.09
N THR A 286 -30.05 -11.30 -4.51
CA THR A 286 -30.81 -10.72 -3.39
C THR A 286 -30.00 -10.68 -2.10
N VAL A 287 -29.30 -11.77 -1.79
CA VAL A 287 -28.52 -11.89 -0.57
C VAL A 287 -27.25 -11.04 -0.64
N ALA A 288 -26.54 -11.08 -1.77
CA ALA A 288 -25.36 -10.27 -2.02
C ALA A 288 -25.69 -8.78 -1.85
N LYS A 289 -26.76 -8.29 -2.49
CA LYS A 289 -27.20 -6.90 -2.34
C LYS A 289 -27.47 -6.52 -0.88
N ARG A 290 -28.07 -7.41 -0.10
CA ARG A 290 -28.30 -7.15 1.33
C ARG A 290 -26.99 -7.07 2.11
N ILE A 291 -26.07 -8.00 1.87
CA ILE A 291 -24.76 -8.02 2.52
C ILE A 291 -23.95 -6.79 2.11
N GLU A 292 -23.95 -6.44 0.84
CA GLU A 292 -23.32 -5.25 0.28
C GLU A 292 -23.81 -3.97 0.97
N THR A 293 -25.13 -3.79 1.11
CA THR A 293 -25.69 -2.67 1.90
C THR A 293 -25.19 -2.69 3.35
N LEU A 294 -25.05 -3.85 3.98
CA LEU A 294 -24.53 -3.92 5.36
C LEU A 294 -23.05 -3.56 5.43
N VAL A 295 -22.24 -4.03 4.48
CA VAL A 295 -20.80 -3.77 4.42
C VAL A 295 -20.54 -2.30 4.05
N ASN A 296 -21.07 -1.86 2.91
CA ASN A 296 -20.74 -0.57 2.30
C ASN A 296 -21.48 0.60 2.95
N GLU A 297 -22.79 0.49 3.17
CA GLU A 297 -23.58 1.61 3.72
C GLU A 297 -23.55 1.66 5.24
N LYS A 298 -23.42 0.51 5.92
CA LYS A 298 -23.46 0.42 7.39
C LYS A 298 -22.12 0.12 8.04
N GLY A 299 -21.04 0.00 7.26
CA GLY A 299 -19.68 -0.26 7.75
C GLY A 299 -19.56 -1.56 8.54
N LYS A 300 -20.34 -2.60 8.18
CA LYS A 300 -20.34 -3.92 8.83
C LYS A 300 -19.44 -4.88 8.07
N ASP A 301 -18.16 -4.52 7.99
CA ASP A 301 -17.10 -5.21 7.26
C ASP A 301 -16.46 -6.38 8.01
N THR A 302 -16.75 -6.56 9.31
CA THR A 302 -16.23 -7.67 10.11
C THR A 302 -17.33 -8.62 10.59
N PRO A 303 -17.05 -9.92 10.78
CA PRO A 303 -18.01 -10.89 11.32
C PRO A 303 -18.69 -10.46 12.62
N ALA A 304 -17.94 -9.83 13.54
CA ALA A 304 -18.46 -9.31 14.79
C ALA A 304 -19.53 -8.22 14.57
N LYS A 305 -19.32 -7.33 13.60
CA LYS A 305 -20.29 -6.30 13.22
C LYS A 305 -21.45 -6.88 12.40
N MET A 306 -21.20 -7.95 11.64
CA MET A 306 -22.18 -8.65 10.80
C MET A 306 -23.18 -9.49 11.60
N VAL A 307 -23.01 -9.60 12.93
CA VAL A 307 -23.95 -10.32 13.82
C VAL A 307 -25.40 -9.83 13.71
N LEU A 308 -25.61 -8.59 13.23
CA LEU A 308 -26.92 -8.04 12.85
C LEU A 308 -27.68 -8.96 11.87
N TRP A 309 -26.98 -9.72 11.02
CA TRP A 309 -27.59 -10.73 10.15
C TRP A 309 -28.35 -11.80 10.95
N LYS A 310 -27.78 -12.24 12.08
CA LYS A 310 -28.30 -13.36 12.89
C LYS A 310 -29.45 -12.97 13.82
N CYS A 311 -29.34 -11.82 14.49
CA CYS A 311 -30.29 -11.39 15.52
C CYS A 311 -31.00 -10.06 15.23
N GLY A 312 -30.66 -9.35 14.14
CA GLY A 312 -31.13 -7.99 13.95
C GLY A 312 -30.60 -7.08 15.07
N SER A 313 -31.45 -6.19 15.57
CA SER A 313 -31.08 -5.23 16.63
C SER A 313 -31.03 -5.83 18.03
N ASP A 314 -31.64 -7.00 18.27
CA ASP A 314 -31.72 -7.60 19.60
C ASP A 314 -31.48 -9.11 19.56
N CYS A 315 -30.36 -9.52 20.16
CA CYS A 315 -29.93 -10.92 20.23
C CYS A 315 -30.51 -11.68 21.42
N SER A 316 -31.26 -11.01 22.32
CA SER A 316 -31.96 -11.67 23.44
C SER A 316 -32.99 -12.70 22.93
N VAL A 317 -33.68 -12.39 21.84
CA VAL A 317 -34.75 -13.21 21.25
C VAL A 317 -34.25 -14.41 20.44
N THR A 318 -32.95 -14.49 20.19
CA THR A 318 -32.32 -15.49 19.30
C THR A 318 -31.26 -16.35 19.99
N GLY A 319 -31.44 -16.60 21.29
CA GLY A 319 -30.55 -17.46 22.09
C GLY A 319 -29.48 -16.69 22.89
N GLY A 320 -29.61 -15.37 23.00
CA GLY A 320 -28.75 -14.51 23.81
C GLY A 320 -27.35 -14.28 23.23
N GLN A 321 -26.52 -13.59 24.00
CA GLN A 321 -25.17 -13.20 23.60
C GLN A 321 -24.26 -14.41 23.33
N ALA A 322 -24.44 -15.52 24.04
CA ALA A 322 -23.67 -16.73 23.83
C ALA A 322 -23.88 -17.33 22.42
N ALA A 323 -25.12 -17.35 21.94
CA ALA A 323 -25.43 -17.81 20.59
C ALA A 323 -24.86 -16.87 19.52
N ALA A 324 -24.91 -15.56 19.77
CA ALA A 324 -24.32 -14.55 18.90
C ALA A 324 -22.79 -14.69 18.81
N ASN A 325 -22.10 -14.87 19.95
CA ASN A 325 -20.64 -15.05 19.98
C ASN A 325 -20.20 -16.32 19.25
N LYS A 326 -20.93 -17.43 19.44
CA LYS A 326 -20.66 -18.67 18.69
C LYS A 326 -20.84 -18.47 17.19
N TRP A 327 -21.90 -17.78 16.78
CA TRP A 327 -22.14 -17.46 15.38
C TRP A 327 -21.00 -16.61 14.80
N ILE A 328 -20.55 -15.58 15.52
CA ILE A 328 -19.42 -14.74 15.11
C ILE A 328 -18.17 -15.59 14.93
N SER A 329 -17.81 -16.42 15.91
CA SER A 329 -16.64 -17.30 15.82
C SER A 329 -16.70 -18.21 14.60
N ASP A 330 -17.83 -18.88 14.38
CA ASP A 330 -18.00 -19.80 13.26
C ASP A 330 -17.88 -19.06 11.92
N VAL A 331 -18.45 -17.86 11.80
CA VAL A 331 -18.38 -17.05 10.57
C VAL A 331 -16.97 -16.50 10.35
N THR A 332 -16.27 -16.06 11.41
CA THR A 332 -14.90 -15.55 11.32
C THR A 332 -13.96 -16.58 10.71
N THR A 333 -14.02 -17.84 11.14
CA THR A 333 -13.15 -18.89 10.60
C THR A 333 -13.25 -19.00 9.08
N TYR A 334 -14.46 -19.12 8.54
CA TYR A 334 -14.63 -19.26 7.08
C TYR A 334 -14.43 -17.94 6.33
N PHE A 335 -14.73 -16.80 6.96
CA PHE A 335 -14.47 -15.48 6.38
C PHE A 335 -12.95 -15.26 6.19
N ASN A 336 -12.15 -15.60 7.20
CA ASN A 336 -10.70 -15.52 7.15
C ASN A 336 -10.12 -16.48 6.09
N MET A 337 -10.63 -17.72 6.03
CA MET A 337 -10.21 -18.70 5.00
C MET A 337 -10.40 -18.19 3.57
N VAL A 338 -11.50 -17.51 3.26
CA VAL A 338 -11.74 -16.95 1.91
C VAL A 338 -10.85 -15.73 1.64
N ASN A 339 -10.50 -14.98 2.68
CA ASN A 339 -9.63 -13.79 2.55
C ASN A 339 -8.14 -14.10 2.65
N GLY A 340 -7.75 -15.35 2.95
CA GLY A 340 -6.34 -15.73 3.16
C GLY A 340 -5.72 -15.06 4.38
N ILE A 341 -6.52 -14.78 5.41
CA ILE A 341 -6.04 -14.21 6.68
C ILE A 341 -5.67 -15.37 7.59
N ASP A 342 -4.37 -15.58 7.82
CA ASP A 342 -3.87 -16.56 8.77
C ASP A 342 -4.14 -16.08 10.21
N ASP A 343 -4.55 -17.00 11.09
CA ASP A 343 -5.06 -16.72 12.45
C ASP A 343 -4.01 -16.08 13.42
N GLU A 344 -2.78 -15.81 12.99
CA GLU A 344 -1.72 -15.20 13.81
C GLU A 344 -1.91 -13.68 14.03
N GLU A 345 -2.67 -12.98 13.19
CA GLU A 345 -2.83 -11.51 13.28
C GLU A 345 -3.94 -11.05 14.26
N GLN A 346 -4.71 -11.97 14.85
CA GLN A 346 -5.81 -11.62 15.77
C GLN A 346 -5.47 -11.77 17.27
N ALA A 347 -4.21 -12.06 17.61
CA ALA A 347 -3.73 -12.11 18.99
C ALA A 347 -3.00 -10.84 19.47
N SER A 348 -2.98 -9.76 18.66
CA SER A 348 -2.32 -8.49 18.98
C SER A 348 -3.29 -7.36 19.31
#